data_AF-A0A497YBB0-F1
#
_entry.id   AF-A0A497YBB0-F1
#
_cell.length_a   1.000
_cell.length_b   1.000
_cell.length_c   1.000
_cell.angle_alpha   90.00
_cell.angle_beta   90.00
_cell.angle_gamma   90.00
#
_symmetry.space_group_name_H-M   'P 1'
#
loop_
_entity.id
_entity.type
_entity.pdbx_description
1 polymer ?
#
loop_
_entity_poly.entity_id
_entity_poly.type
_entity_poly.pdbx_seq_one_letter_code
_entity_poly.pdbx_strand_id
1 'polypeptide(L)'
;MKAFPSHFVLLADYGDVPAIVTENYAFSSLGLLNKDSIAHILLNFCITEAIDCIIPLHEYEVLPLAKSAVLFGEYGIQVLLPNADVIADYLTAEKITRQNFAVFIHGDRIFSTEEELVPKNGSSNLNGVFGFNNADDLKLFTI
;
A
#
# COMPACT_ATOMS: atom_id res chain seq x y z
N MET A 1 10.94 -2.38 7.04
CA MET A 1 12.16 -1.53 7.12
C MET A 1 13.11 -1.67 5.93
N LYS A 2 13.38 -2.86 5.36
CA LYS A 2 14.33 -2.98 4.23
C LYS A 2 13.97 -2.17 2.97
N ALA A 3 12.67 -2.04 2.64
CA ALA A 3 12.21 -1.21 1.51
C ALA A 3 12.14 0.30 1.83
N PHE A 4 12.03 0.66 3.11
CA PHE A 4 11.91 2.04 3.59
C PHE A 4 12.80 2.24 4.84
N PRO A 5 14.13 2.20 4.70
CA PRO A 5 15.05 2.11 5.84
C PRO A 5 15.15 3.40 6.66
N SER A 6 14.85 4.54 6.05
CA SER A 6 14.89 5.87 6.68
C SER A 6 13.51 6.44 7.01
N HIS A 7 12.45 5.65 6.86
CA HIS A 7 11.08 6.14 7.07
C HIS A 7 10.58 5.67 8.44
N PHE A 8 9.85 6.56 9.11
CA PHE A 8 9.01 6.19 10.22
C PHE A 8 7.73 5.52 9.69
N VAL A 9 7.38 4.35 10.21
CA VAL A 9 6.23 3.57 9.73
C VAL A 9 5.06 3.69 10.70
N LEU A 10 3.95 4.28 10.27
CA LEU A 10 2.71 4.28 11.04
C LEU A 10 1.82 3.12 10.59
N LEU A 11 1.60 2.17 11.48
CA LEU A 11 0.72 1.02 11.28
C LEU A 11 -0.66 1.38 11.82
N ALA A 12 -1.62 1.55 10.92
CA ALA A 12 -2.97 1.95 11.29
C ALA A 12 -3.96 0.80 11.09
N ASP A 13 -4.90 0.63 12.02
CA ASP A 13 -5.97 -0.35 11.93
C ASP A 13 -7.28 0.24 12.48
N TYR A 14 -8.41 -0.36 12.11
CA TYR A 14 -9.73 0.06 12.56
C TYR A 14 -10.07 -0.54 13.94
N GLY A 15 -10.78 0.23 14.75
CA GLY A 15 -11.17 -0.15 16.10
C GLY A 15 -10.08 0.10 17.13
N ASP A 16 -10.09 -0.69 18.21
CA ASP A 16 -9.15 -0.50 19.32
C ASP A 16 -7.78 -1.08 18.95
N VAL A 17 -6.78 -0.20 18.88
CA VAL A 17 -5.39 -0.54 18.57
C VAL A 17 -4.52 -0.25 19.79
N PRO A 18 -3.60 -1.15 20.19
CA PRO A 18 -2.71 -0.88 21.31
C PRO A 18 -1.80 0.32 21.02
N ALA A 19 -1.65 1.19 22.01
CA ALA A 19 -0.74 2.33 21.93
C ALA A 19 0.72 1.85 22.01
N ILE A 20 1.30 1.55 20.85
CA ILE A 20 2.70 1.16 20.70
C ILE A 20 3.42 2.25 19.92
N VAL A 21 4.48 2.81 20.50
CA VAL A 21 5.38 3.77 19.84
C VAL A 21 6.80 3.30 20.07
N THR A 22 7.56 3.19 18.99
CA THR A 22 8.99 2.85 18.98
C THR A 22 9.76 3.92 18.20
N GLU A 23 11.08 3.78 18.13
CA GLU A 23 11.93 4.70 17.35
C GLU A 23 11.59 4.69 15.85
N ASN A 24 11.08 3.58 15.32
CA ASN A 24 10.96 3.34 13.88
C ASN A 24 9.52 3.10 13.40
N TYR A 25 8.61 2.81 14.31
CA TYR A 25 7.20 2.63 13.99
C TYR A 25 6.28 2.95 15.16
N ALA A 26 5.05 3.31 14.86
CA ALA A 26 3.96 3.40 15.83
C ALA A 26 2.71 2.71 15.31
N PHE A 27 1.81 2.41 16.24
CA PHE A 27 0.47 1.92 15.97
C PHE A 27 -0.54 3.04 16.20
N SER A 28 -1.53 3.16 15.31
CA SER A 28 -2.59 4.15 15.43
C SER A 28 -3.95 3.54 15.09
N SER A 29 -4.99 4.08 15.70
CA SER A 29 -6.37 3.69 15.39
C SER A 29 -6.94 4.63 14.33
N LEU A 30 -7.56 4.05 13.31
CA LEU A 30 -8.39 4.77 12.32
C LEU A 30 -9.82 5.03 12.83
N GLY A 31 -10.11 4.64 14.07
CA GLY A 31 -11.45 4.69 14.65
C GLY A 31 -12.37 3.61 14.09
N LEU A 32 -13.68 3.87 14.13
CA LEU A 32 -14.68 2.90 13.66
C LEU A 32 -14.61 2.73 12.15
N LEU A 33 -14.57 1.47 11.70
CA LEU A 33 -14.64 1.13 10.28
C LEU A 33 -15.95 1.65 9.67
N ASN A 34 -15.82 2.53 8.69
CA ASN A 34 -16.93 2.99 7.86
C ASN A 34 -16.55 2.88 6.37
N LYS A 35 -17.04 1.82 5.73
CA LYS A 35 -16.73 1.47 4.33
C LYS A 35 -17.17 2.53 3.32
N ASP A 36 -18.20 3.30 3.64
CA ASP A 36 -18.75 4.33 2.75
C ASP A 36 -17.88 5.60 2.72
N SER A 37 -16.94 5.75 3.65
CA SER A 37 -16.11 6.96 3.80
C SER A 37 -14.61 6.67 3.94
N ILE A 38 -14.14 5.48 3.54
CA ILE A 38 -12.75 5.03 3.74
C ILE A 38 -11.73 6.02 3.19
N ALA A 39 -11.88 6.45 1.93
CA ALA A 39 -10.92 7.36 1.31
C ALA A 39 -10.82 8.70 2.06
N HIS A 40 -11.94 9.20 2.58
CA HIS A 40 -11.98 10.44 3.35
C HIS A 40 -11.36 10.28 4.73
N ILE A 41 -11.65 9.16 5.43
CA ILE A 41 -11.06 8.83 6.73
C ILE A 41 -9.53 8.73 6.60
N LEU A 42 -9.05 7.95 5.64
CA LEU A 42 -7.62 7.76 5.41
C LEU A 42 -6.92 9.03 4.95
N LEU A 43 -7.56 9.87 4.13
CA LEU A 43 -7.01 11.16 3.73
C LEU A 43 -6.83 12.09 4.93
N ASN A 44 -7.87 12.29 5.74
CA ASN A 44 -7.79 13.13 6.93
C ASN A 44 -6.74 12.62 7.93
N PHE A 45 -6.66 11.30 8.09
CA PHE A 45 -5.65 10.66 8.90
C PHE A 45 -4.24 10.97 8.38
N CYS A 46 -3.99 10.76 7.09
CA CYS A 46 -2.69 11.06 6.47
C CYS A 46 -2.31 12.54 6.61
N ILE A 47 -3.26 13.47 6.46
CA ILE A 47 -3.02 14.90 6.66
C ILE A 47 -2.67 15.20 8.12
N THR A 48 -3.42 14.64 9.07
CA THR A 48 -3.23 14.90 10.51
C THR A 48 -1.89 14.37 11.00
N GLU A 49 -1.50 13.18 10.54
CA GLU A 49 -0.26 12.50 10.93
C GLU A 49 0.92 12.85 10.00
N ALA A 50 0.74 13.79 9.05
CA ALA A 50 1.74 14.21 8.08
C ALA A 50 2.41 13.03 7.32
N ILE A 51 1.59 12.13 6.80
CA ILE A 51 2.01 10.94 6.07
C ILE A 51 2.34 11.28 4.62
N ASP A 52 3.56 10.99 4.17
CA ASP A 52 3.98 11.22 2.78
C ASP A 52 3.52 10.12 1.82
N CYS A 53 3.20 8.92 2.35
CA CYS A 53 2.97 7.73 1.55
C CYS A 53 2.07 6.72 2.28
N ILE A 54 1.08 6.15 1.57
CA ILE A 54 0.13 5.18 2.12
C ILE A 54 0.11 3.87 1.31
N ILE A 55 0.10 2.74 2.03
CA ILE A 55 -0.09 1.39 1.49
C ILE A 55 -1.34 0.80 2.17
N PRO A 56 -2.46 0.62 1.47
CA PRO A 56 -3.61 -0.09 2.03
C PRO A 56 -3.32 -1.58 2.13
N LEU A 57 -3.88 -2.22 3.16
CA LEU A 57 -3.70 -3.64 3.40
C LEU A 57 -5.00 -4.41 3.22
N HIS A 58 -6.15 -3.79 3.44
CA HIS A 58 -7.41 -4.47 3.23
C HIS A 58 -7.94 -4.25 1.81
N GLU A 59 -8.46 -5.32 1.19
CA GLU A 59 -9.02 -5.26 -0.17
C GLU A 59 -10.08 -4.17 -0.35
N TYR A 60 -10.89 -3.94 0.69
CA TYR A 60 -11.96 -2.96 0.65
C TYR A 60 -11.45 -1.50 0.65
N GLU A 61 -10.17 -1.26 0.99
CA GLU A 61 -9.52 0.05 0.93
C GLU A 61 -8.94 0.33 -0.46
N VAL A 62 -8.55 -0.72 -1.18
CA VAL A 62 -7.77 -0.63 -2.41
C VAL A 62 -8.48 0.19 -3.49
N LEU A 63 -9.70 -0.19 -3.85
CA LEU A 63 -10.42 0.49 -4.94
C LEU A 63 -10.81 1.95 -4.60
N PRO A 64 -11.36 2.25 -3.40
CA PRO A 64 -11.59 3.63 -2.99
C PRO A 64 -10.32 4.49 -3.02
N LEU A 65 -9.19 3.98 -2.52
CA LEU A 65 -7.93 4.73 -2.50
C LEU A 65 -7.40 4.98 -3.90
N ALA A 66 -7.42 3.96 -4.77
CA ALA A 66 -6.97 4.12 -6.14
C ALA A 66 -7.78 5.17 -6.91
N LYS A 67 -9.11 5.22 -6.69
CA LYS A 67 -9.99 6.24 -7.29
C LYS A 67 -9.72 7.65 -6.74
N SER A 68 -9.30 7.75 -5.48
CA SER A 68 -8.99 9.01 -4.82
C SER A 68 -7.51 9.40 -4.87
N ALA A 69 -6.65 8.63 -5.54
CA ALA A 69 -5.21 8.84 -5.54
C ALA A 69 -4.79 10.25 -6.01
N VAL A 70 -5.51 10.83 -6.98
CA VAL A 70 -5.28 12.21 -7.43
C VAL A 70 -5.48 13.21 -6.29
N LEU A 71 -6.57 13.08 -5.52
CA LEU A 71 -6.86 13.95 -4.38
C LEU A 71 -5.79 13.84 -3.29
N PHE A 72 -5.34 12.62 -2.96
CA PHE A 72 -4.22 12.43 -2.03
C PHE A 72 -2.94 13.14 -2.52
N GLY A 73 -2.67 13.06 -3.83
CA GLY A 73 -1.53 13.74 -4.47
C GLY A 73 -1.58 15.27 -4.35
N GLU A 74 -2.77 15.89 -4.32
CA GLU A 74 -2.92 17.34 -4.08
C GLU A 74 -2.42 17.77 -2.70
N TYR A 75 -2.43 16.85 -1.72
CA TYR A 75 -1.88 17.05 -0.37
C TYR A 75 -0.45 16.53 -0.22
N GLY A 76 0.20 16.11 -1.31
CA GLY A 76 1.56 15.55 -1.28
C GLY A 76 1.64 14.10 -0.80
N ILE A 77 0.51 13.41 -0.67
CA ILE A 77 0.46 12.03 -0.18
C ILE A 77 0.48 11.06 -1.36
N GLN A 78 1.48 10.19 -1.41
CA GLN A 78 1.59 9.16 -2.43
C GLN A 78 0.75 7.94 -2.08
N VAL A 79 -0.21 7.58 -2.93
CA VAL A 79 -0.95 6.31 -2.82
C VAL A 79 -0.19 5.25 -3.57
N LEU A 80 0.35 4.25 -2.86
CA LEU A 80 1.10 3.15 -3.47
C LEU A 80 0.17 2.04 -3.98
N LEU A 81 -0.55 2.37 -5.05
CA LEU A 81 -1.41 1.46 -5.79
C LEU A 81 -1.30 1.71 -7.30
N PRO A 82 -1.62 0.70 -8.13
CA PRO A 82 -1.86 0.88 -9.55
C PRO A 82 -3.03 1.85 -9.79
N ASN A 83 -3.12 2.34 -11.02
CA ASN A 83 -4.28 3.12 -11.44
C ASN A 83 -5.57 2.31 -11.26
N ALA A 84 -6.64 2.95 -10.78
CA ALA A 84 -7.96 2.38 -10.60
C ALA A 84 -8.50 1.65 -11.84
N ASP A 85 -8.13 2.08 -13.05
CA ASP A 85 -8.56 1.47 -14.32
C ASP A 85 -8.02 0.04 -14.51
N VAL A 86 -6.86 -0.28 -13.94
CA VAL A 86 -6.17 -1.57 -14.08
C VAL A 86 -6.06 -2.33 -12.77
N ILE A 87 -6.53 -1.76 -11.66
CA ILE A 87 -6.29 -2.31 -10.32
C ILE A 87 -6.93 -3.69 -10.13
N ALA A 88 -8.05 -3.94 -10.81
CA ALA A 88 -8.74 -5.22 -10.78
C ALA A 88 -7.87 -6.39 -11.28
N ASP A 89 -6.93 -6.12 -12.20
CA ASP A 89 -6.04 -7.14 -12.76
C ASP A 89 -5.02 -7.64 -11.72
N TYR A 90 -4.77 -6.85 -10.68
CA TYR A 90 -3.81 -7.17 -9.62
C TYR A 90 -4.47 -7.70 -8.35
N LEU A 91 -5.79 -7.67 -8.25
CA LEU A 91 -6.54 -8.29 -7.15
C LEU A 91 -6.79 -9.77 -7.47
N THR A 92 -6.85 -10.60 -6.43
CA THR A 92 -7.22 -12.01 -6.55
C THR A 92 -8.21 -12.37 -5.46
N ALA A 93 -9.26 -13.12 -5.81
CA ALA A 93 -10.22 -13.63 -4.83
C ALA A 93 -9.66 -14.82 -4.04
N GLU A 94 -8.57 -15.43 -4.52
CA GLU A 94 -7.97 -16.62 -3.92
C GLU A 94 -6.84 -16.22 -2.97
N LYS A 95 -6.86 -16.76 -1.73
CA LYS A 95 -5.73 -16.65 -0.79
C LYS A 95 -4.55 -17.50 -1.29
N ILE A 96 -3.80 -16.97 -2.24
CA ILE A 96 -2.59 -17.58 -2.75
C ILE A 96 -1.46 -17.30 -1.75
N THR A 97 -0.81 -18.34 -1.26
CA THR A 97 0.43 -18.17 -0.49
C THR A 97 1.52 -17.68 -1.45
N ARG A 98 1.92 -16.41 -1.28
CA ARG A 98 3.00 -15.77 -2.04
C ARG A 98 4.31 -15.94 -1.28
N GLN A 99 5.35 -16.46 -1.94
CA GLN A 99 6.66 -16.68 -1.32
C GLN A 99 7.55 -15.43 -1.43
N ASN A 100 7.35 -14.63 -2.47
CA ASN A 100 8.18 -13.47 -2.76
C ASN A 100 7.35 -12.18 -2.79
N PHE A 101 8.02 -11.06 -2.49
CA PHE A 101 7.42 -9.74 -2.47
C PHE A 101 8.30 -8.75 -3.23
N ALA A 102 7.66 -7.83 -3.94
CA ALA A 102 8.31 -6.70 -4.59
C ALA A 102 7.58 -5.40 -4.27
N VAL A 103 8.34 -4.31 -4.17
CA VAL A 103 7.80 -2.97 -3.97
C VAL A 103 8.17 -2.14 -5.19
N PHE A 104 7.18 -1.53 -5.82
CA PHE A 104 7.36 -0.62 -6.93
C PHE A 104 6.84 0.76 -6.58
N ILE A 105 7.57 1.79 -7.01
CA ILE A 105 7.14 3.18 -6.94
C ILE A 105 7.29 3.76 -8.34
N HIS A 106 6.18 4.17 -8.96
CA HIS A 106 6.15 4.70 -10.33
C HIS A 106 6.85 3.83 -11.39
N GLY A 107 6.76 2.50 -11.25
CA GLY A 107 7.39 1.52 -12.14
C GLY A 107 8.82 1.13 -11.76
N ASP A 108 9.47 1.88 -10.87
CA ASP A 108 10.81 1.55 -10.37
C ASP A 108 10.73 0.55 -9.23
N ARG A 109 11.47 -0.56 -9.34
CA ARG A 109 11.54 -1.60 -8.30
C ARG A 109 12.45 -1.15 -7.16
N ILE A 110 11.85 -0.77 -6.03
CA ILE A 110 12.56 -0.33 -4.83
C ILE A 110 13.08 -1.53 -4.02
N PHE A 111 12.35 -2.63 -4.03
CA PHE A 111 12.69 -3.84 -3.30
C PHE A 111 12.16 -5.08 -4.01
N SER A 112 12.87 -6.20 -3.92
CA SER A 112 12.37 -7.53 -4.24
C SER A 112 13.04 -8.56 -3.34
N THR A 113 12.29 -9.57 -2.90
CA THR A 113 12.87 -10.75 -2.25
C THR A 113 13.75 -11.54 -3.22
N GLU A 114 13.35 -11.59 -4.49
CA GLU A 114 14.05 -12.29 -5.58
C GLU A 114 14.36 -11.30 -6.71
N GLU A 115 15.58 -10.77 -6.73
CA GLU A 115 15.96 -9.72 -7.67
C GLU A 115 16.11 -10.20 -9.11
N GLU A 116 16.38 -11.48 -9.33
CA GLU A 116 16.60 -12.05 -10.68
C GLU A 116 15.29 -12.27 -11.42
N LEU A 117 14.18 -12.47 -10.71
CA LEU A 117 12.86 -12.75 -11.28
C LEU A 117 12.10 -11.50 -11.69
N VAL A 118 12.39 -10.35 -11.07
CA VAL A 118 11.61 -9.13 -11.28
C VAL A 118 12.50 -8.07 -11.91
N PRO A 119 12.19 -7.51 -13.10
CA PRO A 119 13.03 -6.49 -13.70
C PRO A 119 13.11 -5.23 -12.82
N LYS A 120 14.24 -4.53 -12.88
CA LYS A 120 14.44 -3.27 -12.12
C LYS A 120 13.44 -2.18 -12.51
N ASN A 121 13.06 -2.14 -13.79
CA ASN A 121 12.10 -1.19 -14.33
C ASN A 121 10.91 -1.99 -14.88
N GLY A 122 9.79 -1.91 -14.19
CA GLY A 122 8.54 -2.53 -14.61
C GLY A 122 7.71 -1.61 -15.49
N SER A 123 6.46 -1.99 -15.73
CA SER A 123 5.47 -1.06 -16.33
C SER A 123 5.30 0.15 -15.43
N SER A 124 5.14 1.35 -16.01
CA SER A 124 4.84 2.59 -15.27
C SER A 124 3.57 2.49 -14.41
N ASN A 125 2.72 1.51 -14.68
CA ASN A 125 1.51 1.23 -13.92
C ASN A 125 1.77 0.43 -12.63
N LEU A 126 2.98 -0.09 -12.42
CA LEU A 126 3.35 -0.81 -11.21
C LEU A 126 3.70 0.19 -10.11
N ASN A 127 2.86 0.25 -9.10
CA ASN A 127 3.02 1.11 -7.95
C ASN A 127 2.33 0.43 -6.77
N GLY A 128 3.03 0.17 -5.67
CA GLY A 128 2.52 -0.66 -4.58
C GLY A 128 3.39 -1.82 -4.18
N VAL A 129 2.85 -2.60 -3.24
CA VAL A 129 3.45 -3.85 -2.76
C VAL A 129 2.76 -5.02 -3.43
N PHE A 130 3.56 -5.87 -4.08
CA PHE A 130 3.07 -7.02 -4.82
C PHE A 130 3.66 -8.30 -4.26
N GLY A 131 2.81 -9.30 -4.05
CA GLY A 131 3.24 -10.68 -3.85
C GLY A 131 3.37 -11.40 -5.19
N PHE A 132 4.35 -12.28 -5.33
CA PHE A 132 4.50 -13.12 -6.52
C PHE A 132 5.12 -14.48 -6.20
N ASN A 133 4.85 -15.46 -7.06
CA ASN A 133 5.55 -16.75 -7.09
C ASN A 133 6.40 -16.87 -8.37
N ASN A 134 5.96 -16.26 -9.46
CA ASN A 134 6.68 -16.14 -10.74
C ASN A 134 6.64 -14.69 -11.22
N ALA A 135 7.57 -14.30 -12.09
CA ALA A 135 7.74 -12.93 -12.61
C ALA A 135 6.45 -12.33 -13.23
N ASP A 136 5.65 -13.16 -13.89
CA ASP A 136 4.46 -12.73 -14.64
C ASP A 136 3.17 -12.69 -13.81
N ASP A 137 3.22 -13.11 -12.54
CA ASP A 137 2.06 -13.13 -11.65
C ASP A 137 2.27 -12.20 -10.46
N LEU A 138 2.28 -10.90 -10.72
CA LEU A 138 2.28 -9.88 -9.68
C LEU A 138 0.84 -9.61 -9.24
N LYS A 139 0.56 -9.76 -7.94
CA LYS A 139 -0.74 -9.38 -7.34
C LYS A 139 -0.52 -8.48 -6.14
N LEU A 140 -1.43 -7.54 -5.92
CA LEU A 140 -1.38 -6.64 -4.78
C LEU A 140 -1.38 -7.44 -3.48
N PHE A 141 -0.57 -7.00 -2.53
CA PHE A 141 -0.56 -7.58 -1.20
C PHE A 141 -1.70 -7.00 -0.36
N THR A 142 -2.66 -7.85 0.00
CA THR A 142 -3.78 -7.54 0.89
C THR A 142 -3.97 -8.64 1.95
N ILE A 143 -4.65 -8.33 3.07
CA ILE A 143 -4.86 -9.21 4.24
C ILE A 143 -6.34 -9.55 4.50
#